data_AF-A0AAV9D0P0-F1
#
_entry.id   AF-A0AAV9D0P0-F1
#
_cell.length_a   1.000
_cell.length_b   1.000
_cell.length_c   1.000
_cell.angle_alpha   90.00
_cell.angle_beta   90.00
_cell.angle_gamma   90.00
#
_symmetry.space_group_name_H-M   'P 1'
#
loop_
_entity.id
_entity.type
_entity.pdbx_description
1 polymer ?
#
loop_
_entity_poly.entity_id
_entity_poly.type
_entity_poly.pdbx_seq_one_letter_code
_entity_poly.pdbx_strand_id
1 'polypeptide(L)'
;MISVNDDETDVHFRKAEFDPEECPRDCLRPCERVCPANAIALEKGGVITERCYGCGRCFPVCPYDKIRASAYVRDATATSQLLRRHDVDAIEIHTSGRRTDLFQELWHNLGDSIGHVKLVAVSLPNLCDLTLSAMNEIYSIMDPHFQWDNLWQMAGP
;
A
#
# COMPACT_ATOMS: atom_id res chain seq x y z
N MET A 1 6.20 3.25 6.81
CA MET A 1 5.96 2.89 5.40
C MET A 1 4.47 3.02 5.13
N ILE A 2 4.10 3.51 3.95
CA ILE A 2 2.71 3.51 3.47
C ILE A 2 2.63 2.69 2.18
N SER A 3 1.44 2.21 1.84
CA SER A 3 1.19 1.49 0.59
C SER A 3 0.01 2.10 -0.16
N VAL A 4 0.21 2.30 -1.46
CA VAL A 4 -0.75 2.89 -2.41
C VAL A 4 -0.85 2.02 -3.66
N ASN A 5 -1.82 2.32 -4.51
CA ASN A 5 -2.09 1.63 -5.75
C ASN A 5 -2.36 2.67 -6.86
N ASP A 6 -1.86 2.42 -8.07
CA ASP A 6 -2.01 3.30 -9.22
C ASP A 6 -3.28 3.03 -10.05
N ASP A 7 -3.88 1.84 -9.90
CA ASP A 7 -5.05 1.42 -10.67
C ASP A 7 -6.21 1.03 -9.75
N GLU A 8 -7.30 1.78 -9.79
CA GLU A 8 -8.51 1.54 -8.98
C GLU A 8 -9.16 0.18 -9.21
N THR A 9 -8.87 -0.44 -10.36
CA THR A 9 -9.38 -1.76 -10.73
C THR A 9 -8.46 -2.90 -10.33
N ASP A 10 -7.27 -2.60 -9.79
CA ASP A 10 -6.33 -3.61 -9.35
C ASP A 10 -6.86 -4.31 -8.08
N VAL A 11 -7.30 -5.55 -8.30
CA VAL A 11 -7.85 -6.43 -7.26
C VAL A 11 -6.79 -7.03 -6.33
N HIS A 12 -5.50 -6.85 -6.64
CA HIS A 12 -4.39 -7.48 -5.92
C HIS A 12 -3.94 -6.65 -4.70
N PHE A 13 -4.31 -5.37 -4.61
CA PHE A 13 -4.04 -4.55 -3.44
C PHE A 13 -5.31 -4.32 -2.59
N ARG A 14 -5.31 -4.87 -1.38
CA ARG A 14 -6.42 -4.75 -0.44
C ARG A 14 -5.93 -4.43 0.96
N LYS A 15 -6.69 -3.62 1.68
CA LYS A 15 -6.45 -3.30 3.10
C LYS A 15 -7.44 -4.02 3.98
N ALA A 16 -7.09 -4.15 5.26
CA ALA A 16 -8.01 -4.67 6.25
C ALA A 16 -9.14 -3.65 6.49
N GLU A 17 -10.36 -4.14 6.63
CA GLU A 17 -11.54 -3.36 7.02
C GLU A 17 -12.41 -4.20 7.96
N PHE A 18 -12.99 -3.57 8.98
CA PHE A 18 -14.03 -4.16 9.82
C PHE A 18 -14.83 -3.05 10.51
N ASP A 19 -16.06 -3.35 10.93
CA ASP A 19 -16.85 -2.45 11.75
C ASP A 19 -16.41 -2.56 13.23
N PRO A 20 -15.87 -1.49 13.84
CA PRO A 20 -15.49 -1.47 15.26
C PRO A 20 -16.65 -1.75 16.21
N GLU A 21 -17.87 -1.32 15.87
CA GLU A 21 -19.07 -1.51 16.70
C GLU A 21 -19.48 -2.98 16.74
N GLU A 22 -19.17 -3.74 15.68
CA GLU A 22 -19.42 -5.16 15.61
C GLU A 22 -18.34 -6.02 16.30
N CYS A 23 -17.27 -5.41 16.81
CA CYS A 23 -16.17 -6.12 17.48
C CYS A 23 -16.58 -6.53 18.91
N PRO A 24 -16.56 -7.83 19.28
CA PRO A 24 -16.95 -8.26 20.63
C PRO A 24 -16.08 -7.61 21.72
N ARG A 25 -16.73 -7.11 22.78
CA ARG A 25 -16.06 -6.37 23.86
C ARG A 25 -15.07 -7.23 24.65
N ASP A 26 -15.32 -8.52 24.72
CA ASP A 26 -14.51 -9.56 25.36
C ASP A 26 -13.40 -10.11 24.44
N CYS A 27 -13.29 -9.63 23.20
CA CYS A 27 -12.22 -10.01 22.29
C CYS A 27 -10.85 -9.61 22.85
N LEU A 28 -9.90 -10.56 22.88
CA LEU A 28 -8.50 -10.34 23.26
C LEU A 28 -7.66 -9.61 22.19
N ARG A 29 -8.29 -9.20 21.09
CA ARG A 29 -7.70 -8.43 19.98
C ARG A 29 -6.35 -8.99 19.47
N PRO A 30 -6.27 -10.28 19.10
CA PRO A 30 -5.04 -10.85 18.54
C PRO A 30 -4.59 -10.12 17.25
N CYS A 31 -5.54 -9.59 16.47
CA CYS A 31 -5.28 -8.80 15.27
C CYS A 31 -4.42 -7.55 15.53
N GLU A 32 -4.59 -6.86 16.67
CA GLU A 32 -3.75 -5.72 17.06
C GLU A 32 -2.31 -6.16 17.32
N ARG A 33 -2.13 -7.26 18.05
CA ARG A 33 -0.80 -7.80 18.42
C ARG A 33 0.02 -8.29 17.23
N VAL A 34 -0.64 -8.86 16.21
CA VAL A 34 0.07 -9.37 15.02
C VAL A 34 0.27 -8.32 13.95
N CYS A 35 -0.35 -7.13 14.07
CA CYS A 35 -0.23 -6.08 13.08
C CYS A 35 1.13 -5.36 13.21
N PRO A 36 2.08 -5.57 12.30
CA PRO A 36 3.42 -5.01 12.45
C PRO A 36 3.45 -3.49 12.28
N ALA A 37 2.43 -2.91 11.64
CA ALA A 37 2.29 -1.47 11.45
C ALA A 37 1.49 -0.77 12.55
N ASN A 38 1.00 -1.48 13.57
CA ASN A 38 0.07 -0.96 14.58
C ASN A 38 -1.11 -0.21 13.91
N ALA A 39 -1.65 -0.80 12.86
CA ALA A 39 -2.71 -0.22 12.03
C ALA A 39 -4.11 -0.63 12.49
N ILE A 40 -4.24 -1.37 13.58
CA ILE A 40 -5.52 -1.75 14.18
C ILE A 40 -5.52 -1.21 15.60
N ALA A 41 -6.52 -0.40 15.92
CA ALA A 41 -6.73 0.22 17.23
C ALA A 41 -8.23 0.49 17.40
N LEU A 42 -8.91 -0.37 18.17
CA LEU A 42 -10.36 -0.25 18.33
C LEU A 42 -10.78 1.11 18.91
N GLU A 43 -10.01 1.64 19.86
CA GLU A 43 -10.25 2.96 20.47
C GLU A 43 -10.09 4.14 19.48
N LYS A 44 -9.51 3.89 18.31
CA LYS A 44 -9.34 4.87 17.22
C LYS A 44 -10.28 4.63 16.04
N GLY A 45 -11.32 3.81 16.23
CA GLY A 45 -12.27 3.49 15.17
C GLY A 45 -11.83 2.34 14.27
N GLY A 46 -10.99 1.43 14.75
CA GLY A 46 -10.65 0.19 14.05
C GLY A 46 -9.37 0.27 13.24
N VAL A 47 -9.47 0.21 11.91
CA VAL A 47 -8.27 0.22 11.04
C VAL A 47 -7.81 1.64 10.77
N ILE A 48 -6.56 1.94 11.12
CA ILE A 48 -5.86 3.15 10.72
C ILE A 48 -5.33 2.94 9.29
N THR A 49 -6.16 3.27 8.31
CA THR A 49 -5.92 2.98 6.89
C THR A 49 -4.58 3.49 6.35
N GLU A 50 -4.09 4.61 6.90
CA GLU A 50 -2.80 5.20 6.53
C GLU A 50 -1.60 4.32 6.90
N ARG A 51 -1.74 3.50 7.95
CA ARG A 51 -0.69 2.59 8.42
C ARG A 51 -0.87 1.17 7.88
N CYS A 52 -2.09 0.80 7.49
CA CYS A 52 -2.33 -0.52 6.92
C CYS A 52 -1.71 -0.62 5.53
N TYR A 53 -0.77 -1.54 5.35
CA TYR A 53 -0.11 -1.82 4.07
C TYR A 53 -0.57 -3.15 3.45
N GLY A 54 -1.69 -3.72 3.91
CA GLY A 54 -2.33 -4.86 3.24
C GLY A 54 -1.72 -6.24 3.48
N CYS A 55 -0.81 -6.42 4.45
CA CYS A 55 -0.14 -7.71 4.69
C CYS A 55 -1.02 -8.91 5.09
N GLY A 56 -2.30 -8.68 5.40
CA GLY A 56 -3.26 -9.74 5.71
C GLY A 56 -3.04 -10.57 6.99
N ARG A 57 -1.98 -10.32 7.78
CA ARG A 57 -1.67 -11.07 9.01
C ARG A 57 -2.80 -11.07 10.05
N CYS A 58 -3.68 -10.06 10.00
CA CYS A 58 -4.81 -9.93 10.90
C CYS A 58 -5.99 -10.86 10.57
N PHE A 59 -6.16 -11.28 9.31
CA PHE A 59 -7.28 -12.12 8.88
C PHE A 59 -7.31 -13.47 9.61
N PRO A 60 -6.26 -14.31 9.55
CA PRO A 60 -6.33 -15.67 10.09
C PRO A 60 -6.39 -15.71 11.63
N VAL A 61 -6.07 -14.61 12.31
CA VAL A 61 -6.06 -14.56 13.78
C VAL A 61 -7.34 -13.99 14.38
N CYS A 62 -8.26 -13.45 13.56
CA CYS A 62 -9.53 -12.95 14.06
C CYS A 62 -10.43 -14.13 14.45
N PRO A 63 -10.76 -14.35 15.75
CA PRO A 63 -11.54 -15.52 16.15
C PRO A 63 -13.02 -15.44 15.75
N TYR A 64 -13.47 -14.27 15.27
CA TYR A 64 -14.86 -14.02 14.86
C TYR A 64 -14.99 -13.80 13.35
N ASP A 65 -13.89 -13.91 12.60
CA ASP A 65 -13.87 -13.72 11.13
C ASP A 65 -14.51 -12.38 10.66
N LYS A 66 -14.28 -11.30 11.42
CA LYS A 66 -14.89 -9.98 11.16
C LYS A 66 -14.06 -9.08 10.26
N ILE A 67 -12.79 -9.42 10.03
CA ILE A 67 -11.86 -8.58 9.26
C ILE A 67 -11.87 -9.02 7.80
N ARG A 68 -12.17 -8.09 6.91
CA ARG A 68 -12.30 -8.31 5.47
C ARG A 68 -11.19 -7.60 4.73
N ALA A 69 -10.89 -8.08 3.53
CA ALA A 69 -10.01 -7.39 2.59
C ALA A 69 -10.87 -6.45 1.72
N SER A 70 -10.56 -5.16 1.74
CA SER A 70 -11.27 -4.12 1.00
C SER A 70 -10.33 -3.42 0.03
N ALA A 71 -10.82 -3.16 -1.19
CA ALA A 71 -10.06 -2.39 -2.18
C ALA A 71 -9.77 -1.00 -1.61
N TYR A 72 -8.55 -0.52 -1.81
CA TYR A 72 -8.16 0.80 -1.32
C TYR A 72 -7.42 1.57 -2.40
N VAL A 73 -7.99 2.71 -2.74
CA VAL A 73 -7.38 3.72 -3.59
C VAL A 73 -7.17 4.96 -2.73
N ARG A 74 -5.96 5.49 -2.73
CA ARG A 74 -5.67 6.77 -2.10
C ARG A 74 -5.47 7.79 -3.20
N ASP A 75 -6.20 8.90 -3.09
CA ASP A 75 -5.95 10.07 -3.90
C ASP A 75 -4.46 10.47 -3.82
N ALA A 76 -3.88 10.80 -4.97
CA ALA A 76 -2.47 11.14 -5.07
C ALA A 76 -2.14 12.39 -4.23
N THR A 77 -3.04 13.40 -4.21
CA THR A 77 -2.85 14.62 -3.41
C THR A 77 -2.78 14.31 -1.91
N ALA A 78 -3.70 13.49 -1.41
CA ALA A 78 -3.71 13.03 -0.03
C ALA A 78 -2.49 12.17 0.33
N THR A 79 -1.90 11.49 -0.64
CA THR A 79 -0.63 10.76 -0.48
C THR A 79 0.54 11.73 -0.40
N SER A 80 0.64 12.68 -1.33
CA SER A 80 1.70 13.69 -1.36
C SER A 80 1.76 14.50 -0.06
N GLN A 81 0.59 14.89 0.47
CA GLN A 81 0.51 15.58 1.77
C GLN A 81 1.03 14.73 2.93
N LEU A 82 0.78 13.41 2.91
CA LEU A 82 1.26 12.50 3.94
C LEU A 82 2.79 12.37 3.87
N LEU A 83 3.36 12.22 2.67
CA LEU A 83 4.82 12.11 2.50
C LEU A 83 5.57 13.34 3.03
N ARG A 84 4.98 14.54 2.91
CA ARG A 84 5.57 15.79 3.43
C ARG A 84 5.57 15.91 4.95
N ARG A 85 4.85 15.07 5.70
CA ARG A 85 4.81 15.14 7.18
C ARG A 85 6.08 14.60 7.84
N HIS A 86 7.01 14.01 7.08
CA HIS A 86 8.27 13.43 7.58
C HIS A 86 8.09 12.29 8.61
N ASP A 87 6.91 11.68 8.68
CA ASP A 87 6.60 10.51 9.50
C ASP A 87 6.52 9.20 8.67
N VAL A 88 6.80 9.30 7.36
CA VAL A 88 6.84 8.19 6.42
C VAL A 88 8.24 8.04 5.84
N ASP A 89 8.94 6.97 6.24
CA ASP A 89 10.27 6.66 5.70
C ASP A 89 10.24 5.94 4.34
N ALA A 90 9.12 5.35 3.93
CA ALA A 90 9.05 4.53 2.72
C ALA A 90 7.63 4.48 2.14
N ILE A 91 7.53 4.36 0.83
CA ILE A 91 6.28 4.13 0.09
C ILE A 91 6.40 2.87 -0.75
N GLU A 92 5.36 2.03 -0.71
CA GLU A 92 5.14 0.92 -1.64
C GLU A 92 4.04 1.30 -2.62
N ILE A 93 4.32 1.20 -3.92
CA ILE A 93 3.37 1.45 -5.00
C ILE A 93 3.03 0.10 -5.63
N HIS A 94 1.78 -0.32 -5.50
CA HIS A 94 1.24 -1.47 -6.22
C HIS A 94 0.81 -1.01 -7.62
N THR A 95 1.15 -1.81 -8.62
CA THR A 95 0.78 -1.57 -10.01
C THR A 95 0.49 -2.85 -10.74
N SER A 96 -0.49 -2.82 -11.65
CA SER A 96 -0.79 -3.95 -12.52
C SER A 96 0.32 -4.22 -13.54
N GLY A 97 1.20 -3.24 -13.79
CA GLY A 97 2.25 -3.27 -14.82
C GLY A 97 1.73 -3.33 -16.27
N ARG A 98 0.41 -3.34 -16.48
CA ARG A 98 -0.23 -3.35 -17.81
C ARG A 98 -0.63 -1.96 -18.29
N ARG A 99 -0.75 -1.02 -17.36
CA ARG A 99 -1.20 0.37 -17.55
C ARG A 99 -0.16 1.33 -16.97
N THR A 100 1.01 1.39 -17.61
CA THR A 100 2.12 2.25 -17.20
C THR A 100 1.78 3.74 -17.27
N ASP A 101 0.73 4.10 -18.02
CA ASP A 101 0.13 5.45 -18.03
C ASP A 101 -0.46 5.85 -16.67
N LEU A 102 -1.12 4.93 -15.97
CA LEU A 102 -1.66 5.18 -14.63
C LEU A 102 -0.55 5.33 -13.59
N PHE A 103 0.48 4.48 -13.68
CA PHE A 103 1.69 4.62 -12.86
C PHE A 103 2.32 6.00 -13.06
N GLN A 104 2.46 6.44 -14.32
CA GLN A 104 3.01 7.75 -14.65
C GLN A 104 2.18 8.89 -14.08
N GLU A 105 0.86 8.81 -14.16
CA GLU A 105 -0.04 9.81 -13.56
C GLU A 105 0.14 9.89 -12.05
N LEU A 106 0.10 8.75 -11.34
CA LEU A 106 0.35 8.70 -9.89
C LEU A 106 1.72 9.30 -9.57
N TRP A 107 2.76 8.85 -10.26
CA TRP A 107 4.14 9.30 -10.04
C TRP A 107 4.29 10.81 -10.21
N HIS A 108 3.72 11.36 -11.28
CA HIS A 108 3.72 12.79 -11.55
C HIS A 108 2.99 13.59 -10.46
N ASN A 109 1.84 13.09 -9.99
CA ASN A 109 1.05 13.72 -8.94
C ASN A 109 1.72 13.63 -7.55
N LEU A 110 2.54 12.61 -7.31
CA LEU A 110 3.40 12.54 -6.13
C LEU A 110 4.51 13.61 -6.20
N GLY A 111 5.07 13.84 -7.38
CA GLY A 111 5.98 14.96 -7.64
C GLY A 111 7.18 15.00 -6.69
N ASP A 112 7.53 16.19 -6.20
CA ASP A 112 8.64 16.41 -5.26
C ASP A 112 8.40 15.80 -3.87
N SER A 113 7.17 15.36 -3.55
CA SER A 113 6.89 14.75 -2.26
C SER A 113 7.59 13.40 -2.06
N ILE A 114 7.92 12.70 -3.16
CA ILE A 114 8.76 11.50 -3.13
C ILE A 114 10.13 11.81 -2.52
N GLY A 115 10.63 13.06 -2.64
CA GLY A 115 11.87 13.52 -2.01
C GLY A 115 11.89 13.47 -0.47
N HIS A 116 10.76 13.16 0.19
CA HIS A 116 10.68 13.05 1.65
C HIS A 116 10.75 11.62 2.20
N VAL A 117 10.71 10.60 1.34
CA VAL A 117 10.90 9.20 1.77
C VAL A 117 12.35 8.77 1.57
N LYS A 118 12.77 7.69 2.23
CA LYS A 118 14.10 7.07 2.05
C LYS A 118 14.08 5.93 1.03
N LEU A 119 12.90 5.38 0.73
CA LEU A 119 12.74 4.21 -0.11
C LEU A 119 11.41 4.29 -0.88
N VAL A 120 11.48 3.98 -2.18
CA VAL A 120 10.32 3.62 -2.99
C VAL A 120 10.42 2.16 -3.36
N ALA A 121 9.37 1.41 -3.02
CA ALA A 121 9.18 0.04 -3.47
C ALA A 121 8.09 0.00 -4.53
N VAL A 122 8.30 -0.77 -5.59
CA VAL A 122 7.28 -1.05 -6.60
C VAL A 122 6.91 -2.52 -6.54
N SER A 123 5.63 -2.79 -6.32
CA SER A 123 5.02 -4.12 -6.29
C SER A 123 4.23 -4.32 -7.58
N LEU A 124 4.57 -5.35 -8.35
CA LEU A 124 3.87 -5.70 -9.59
C LEU A 124 3.66 -7.22 -9.71
N PRO A 125 2.59 -7.68 -10.40
CA PRO A 125 2.37 -9.10 -10.62
C PRO A 125 3.38 -9.68 -11.61
N ASN A 126 3.52 -11.01 -11.61
CA ASN A 126 4.27 -11.70 -12.66
C ASN A 126 3.48 -11.66 -13.98
N LEU A 127 3.97 -10.86 -14.94
CA LEU A 127 3.41 -10.70 -16.27
C LEU A 127 4.06 -11.66 -17.29
N CYS A 128 4.67 -12.74 -16.83
CA CYS A 128 5.45 -13.69 -17.62
C CYS A 128 6.52 -12.93 -18.44
N ASP A 129 6.56 -13.14 -19.76
CA ASP A 129 7.54 -12.56 -20.68
C ASP A 129 7.49 -11.02 -20.76
N LEU A 130 6.38 -10.40 -20.32
CA LEU A 130 6.22 -8.94 -20.33
C LEU A 130 6.78 -8.27 -19.07
N THR A 131 7.12 -9.04 -18.03
CA THR A 131 7.52 -8.48 -16.71
C THR A 131 8.72 -7.53 -16.84
N LEU A 132 9.77 -7.94 -17.57
CA LEU A 132 10.96 -7.11 -17.75
C LEU A 132 10.66 -5.83 -18.54
N SER A 133 9.79 -5.89 -19.55
CA SER A 133 9.38 -4.71 -20.32
C SER A 133 8.64 -3.72 -19.44
N ALA A 134 7.67 -4.20 -18.67
CA ALA A 134 6.90 -3.37 -17.73
C ALA A 134 7.81 -2.72 -16.68
N MET A 135 8.73 -3.49 -16.08
CA MET A 135 9.71 -2.95 -15.13
C MET A 135 10.59 -1.86 -15.74
N ASN A 136 11.05 -2.03 -16.99
CA ASN A 136 11.88 -1.03 -17.67
C ASN A 136 11.10 0.25 -17.99
N GLU A 137 9.82 0.14 -18.39
CA GLU A 137 8.95 1.29 -18.60
C GLU A 137 8.71 2.06 -17.30
N ILE A 138 8.34 1.34 -16.23
CA ILE A 138 8.14 1.93 -14.89
C ILE A 138 9.43 2.58 -14.39
N TYR A 139 10.57 1.92 -14.55
CA TYR A 139 11.88 2.48 -14.19
C TYR A 139 12.13 3.78 -14.95
N SER A 140 11.88 3.82 -16.26
CA SER A 140 12.09 5.01 -17.10
C SER A 140 11.20 6.19 -16.68
N ILE A 141 9.99 5.91 -16.17
CA ILE A 141 9.10 6.92 -15.59
C ILE A 141 9.72 7.52 -14.31
N MET A 142 10.37 6.69 -13.48
CA MET A 142 10.96 7.09 -12.20
C MET A 142 12.32 7.78 -12.34
N ASP A 143 13.14 7.36 -13.31
CA ASP A 143 14.56 7.67 -13.48
C ASP A 143 14.94 9.17 -13.54
N PRO A 144 14.20 10.09 -14.18
CA PRO A 144 14.69 11.46 -14.34
C PRO A 144 14.78 12.27 -13.02
N HIS A 145 14.29 11.72 -11.89
CA HIS A 145 14.21 12.43 -10.61
C HIS A 145 14.73 11.61 -9.40
N PHE A 146 15.39 10.47 -9.62
CA PHE A 146 15.73 9.52 -8.56
C PHE A 146 17.20 9.52 -8.12
N GLN A 147 17.45 9.65 -6.80
CA GLN A 147 18.79 9.60 -6.19
C GLN A 147 19.00 8.39 -5.27
N TRP A 148 18.07 7.43 -5.19
CA TRP A 148 18.11 6.34 -4.21
C TRP A 148 17.87 4.95 -4.81
N ASP A 149 18.15 3.93 -3.99
CA ASP A 149 17.92 2.52 -4.32
C ASP A 149 16.42 2.24 -4.49
N ASN A 150 16.03 1.70 -5.66
CA ASN A 150 14.68 1.21 -5.91
C ASN A 150 14.58 -0.26 -5.49
N LEU A 151 13.56 -0.61 -4.70
CA LEU A 151 13.25 -1.99 -4.34
C LEU A 151 12.11 -2.51 -5.20
N TRP A 152 12.36 -3.56 -5.97
CA TRP A 152 11.34 -4.25 -6.74
C TRP A 152 10.82 -5.46 -5.97
N GLN A 153 9.50 -5.58 -5.87
CA GLN A 153 8.84 -6.74 -5.26
C GLN A 153 7.88 -7.37 -6.26
N MET A 154 7.97 -8.69 -6.41
CA MET A 154 6.99 -9.44 -7.18
C MET A 154 5.82 -9.78 -6.25
N ALA A 155 4.62 -9.31 -6.59
CA ALA A 155 3.41 -9.71 -5.89
C ALA A 155 3.16 -11.20 -6.12
N GLY A 156 2.86 -11.94 -5.05
CA GLY A 156 2.46 -13.34 -5.14
C GLY A 156 1.13 -13.52 -5.90
N PRO A 157 0.85 -14.73 -6.41
CA PRO A 157 -0.45 -15.06 -7.01
C PRO A 157 -1.59 -15.01 -6.00
#